data_AF-A0AAU3Z5D6-F1
#
_entry.id   AF-A0AAU3Z5D6-F1
#
_cell.length_a   1.000
_cell.length_b   1.000
_cell.length_c   1.000
_cell.angle_alpha   90.00
_cell.angle_beta   90.00
_cell.angle_gamma   90.00
#
_symmetry.space_group_name_H-M   'P 1'
#
loop_
_entity.id
_entity.type
_entity.pdbx_description
1 polymer ?
#
loop_
_entity_poly.entity_id
_entity_poly.type
_entity_poly.pdbx_seq_one_letter_code
_entity_poly.pdbx_strand_id
1 'polypeptide(L)'
;MAERSTAAVDVADNSGDKPLAAKADKATADGTVEPQETADTTAGEGTQDEESAKKPTEPEAAPELHSGHKLARRYRLEECVTRLDGFSSWRAVDEKLRRAVGVHLLPADHARARAVLAAARSSALLGDPRFVQVLDAVEENDLVYVVHEWLPDATEITALLASGPLEAHDAYQLVSQVSQAMAAAHREGLSHLRLTPGAVLRTSSGQYRIRGLAVNAALRGITSDTPQRTDTEAIGALLYAALTQRWPYDTDAYGLSGLPKGVGLIPPDQVRAGVNRGLAEIAMRALANDGATASRQEPPCTTPDELAKAVAAMPRIRPPEPAYTPPPEYQRTNYQQGTYGRPATGARVAPAQPVAAPPPPLQGRTGKVLKWAVSALLIAALGLGSWQLADTLLDRGKDSGGTGTNQTNNGNNNGTAEQKALQPLPVKDAAEYYPDGKPQHPGDVGKTYDGDSSTYWRTYSFKDGPQLAPFKQGVGIVYDLGSAKDVSAASIGLRYSGNETAISLYAADSLSSSASLSSMKKITSTSTNGTSARFKADKPVNTRYVLVWITAMPDSPGDQYSEAGYKQAITDVKFSG
;
A
#
# COMPACT_ATOMS: atom_id res chain seq x y z
N MET A 1 61.83 49.02 10.34
CA MET A 1 61.55 49.87 9.16
C MET A 1 60.16 49.47 8.69
N ALA A 2 59.13 50.17 9.17
CA ALA A 2 58.60 51.44 8.60
C ALA A 2 57.72 51.13 7.37
N GLU A 3 56.52 51.67 7.15
CA GLU A 3 55.67 52.68 7.78
C GLU A 3 54.29 52.54 7.08
N ARG A 4 53.15 52.64 7.77
CA ARG A 4 52.24 53.82 7.82
C ARG A 4 51.85 54.38 6.43
N SER A 5 50.56 54.35 6.08
CA SER A 5 49.55 55.43 6.31
C SER A 5 49.72 56.55 5.25
N THR A 6 48.71 57.05 4.53
CA THR A 6 47.60 57.89 5.02
C THR A 6 46.70 58.38 3.85
N ALA A 7 45.38 58.41 4.09
CA ALA A 7 44.45 59.56 3.96
C ALA A 7 44.09 60.12 2.56
N ALA A 8 42.98 60.84 2.35
CA ALA A 8 41.67 61.12 2.97
C ALA A 8 41.11 62.34 2.20
N VAL A 9 39.79 62.49 2.05
CA VAL A 9 38.97 63.75 2.12
C VAL A 9 37.49 63.27 2.11
N ASP A 10 36.72 63.29 3.22
CA ASP A 10 35.89 64.37 3.82
C ASP A 10 34.63 64.77 2.99
N VAL A 11 33.45 65.15 3.51
CA VAL A 11 32.61 64.96 4.73
C VAL A 11 31.31 65.77 4.46
N ALA A 12 30.15 65.32 4.97
CA ALA A 12 29.00 66.07 5.53
C ALA A 12 27.72 65.22 5.34
N ASP A 13 27.18 64.49 6.33
CA ASP A 13 26.59 64.83 7.64
C ASP A 13 25.11 65.25 7.57
N ASN A 14 24.22 64.37 8.07
CA ASN A 14 23.02 64.77 8.84
C ASN A 14 22.41 63.57 9.60
N SER A 15 22.80 63.47 10.87
CA SER A 15 21.98 63.35 12.08
C SER A 15 20.68 62.51 12.12
N GLY A 16 20.59 61.62 13.13
CA GLY A 16 19.32 61.12 13.70
C GLY A 16 19.36 59.70 14.29
N ASP A 17 19.60 59.59 15.61
CA ASP A 17 19.94 58.37 16.37
C ASP A 17 18.86 57.26 16.56
N LYS A 18 19.33 56.03 16.29
CA LYS A 18 19.29 54.70 16.98
C LYS A 18 18.89 54.60 18.50
N PRO A 19 18.83 53.39 19.12
CA PRO A 19 17.93 52.22 18.93
C PRO A 19 17.47 51.63 20.31
N LEU A 20 16.67 50.56 20.38
CA LEU A 20 16.55 49.79 21.64
C LEU A 20 16.48 48.27 21.42
N ALA A 21 17.34 47.59 22.18
CA ALA A 21 17.60 46.15 22.17
C ALA A 21 16.63 45.38 23.08
N ALA A 22 16.40 44.11 22.72
CA ALA A 22 15.67 43.13 23.51
C ALA A 22 16.55 42.52 24.61
N LYS A 23 16.00 42.33 25.82
CA LYS A 23 16.37 41.29 26.78
C LYS A 23 15.16 40.93 27.67
N ALA A 24 15.10 39.65 28.02
CA ALA A 24 14.07 38.90 28.77
C ALA A 24 13.89 39.42 30.24
N ASP A 25 12.86 39.08 31.03
CA ASP A 25 12.44 37.75 31.50
C ASP A 25 11.31 37.89 32.56
N LYS A 26 10.57 36.78 32.75
CA LYS A 26 9.82 36.30 33.95
C LYS A 26 8.50 36.95 34.47
N ALA A 27 7.45 36.13 34.35
CA ALA A 27 6.55 35.58 35.39
C ALA A 27 5.94 36.51 36.47
N THR A 28 4.62 36.48 36.66
CA THR A 28 3.89 35.65 37.67
C THR A 28 2.40 36.01 37.72
N ALA A 29 1.58 34.96 37.80
CA ALA A 29 0.24 34.73 38.36
C ALA A 29 -0.79 35.85 38.69
N ASP A 30 -2.04 35.41 38.46
CA ASP A 30 -3.29 35.62 39.22
C ASP A 30 -4.05 36.95 39.18
N GLY A 31 -5.36 36.83 38.97
CA GLY A 31 -6.33 37.83 39.41
C GLY A 31 -7.60 37.99 38.56
N THR A 32 -8.51 37.00 38.68
CA THR A 32 -9.99 37.11 38.72
C THR A 32 -10.71 38.31 38.05
N VAL A 33 -11.64 37.94 37.17
CA VAL A 33 -12.69 38.76 36.53
C VAL A 33 -14.01 38.54 37.27
N GLU A 34 -14.77 39.62 37.51
CA GLU A 34 -16.25 39.74 37.38
C GLU A 34 -16.74 41.15 37.84
N PRO A 35 -17.98 41.59 37.54
CA PRO A 35 -18.44 42.09 36.24
C PRO A 35 -19.19 43.44 36.36
N GLN A 36 -19.59 44.07 35.24
CA GLN A 36 -20.62 45.12 35.32
C GLN A 36 -21.51 45.17 34.06
N GLU A 37 -22.79 44.88 34.28
CA GLU A 37 -23.92 45.13 33.37
C GLU A 37 -24.26 46.63 33.31
N THR A 38 -24.82 47.07 32.16
CA THR A 38 -25.95 48.04 32.09
C THR A 38 -26.63 48.01 30.71
N ALA A 39 -27.87 47.49 30.70
CA ALA A 39 -29.15 47.98 30.15
C ALA A 39 -29.32 48.68 28.76
N ASP A 40 -30.29 48.12 27.98
CA ASP A 40 -31.42 48.68 27.18
C ASP A 40 -31.34 50.11 26.58
N THR A 41 -31.79 50.43 25.35
CA THR A 41 -33.10 50.22 24.66
C THR A 41 -32.91 50.74 23.20
N THR A 42 -33.55 50.32 22.10
CA THR A 42 -34.94 50.57 21.63
C THR A 42 -35.07 50.11 20.15
N ALA A 43 -36.28 49.76 19.72
CA ALA A 43 -36.65 49.20 18.41
C ALA A 43 -36.72 50.21 17.24
N GLY A 44 -36.64 49.68 15.99
CA GLY A 44 -36.99 50.34 14.73
C GLY A 44 -37.16 49.32 13.59
N GLU A 45 -38.30 49.39 12.89
CA GLU A 45 -38.78 48.45 11.87
C GLU A 45 -38.10 48.57 10.49
N GLY A 46 -37.97 47.42 9.81
CA GLY A 46 -38.37 47.24 8.41
C GLY A 46 -37.37 47.59 7.29
N THR A 47 -36.78 46.57 6.64
CA THR A 47 -36.98 46.29 5.19
C THR A 47 -36.37 44.93 4.83
N GLN A 48 -37.11 44.17 4.01
CA GLN A 48 -36.73 42.89 3.44
C GLN A 48 -35.80 43.13 2.24
N ASP A 49 -34.60 42.56 2.26
CA ASP A 49 -33.82 42.28 1.06
C ASP A 49 -33.59 40.76 0.98
N GLU A 50 -34.09 40.17 -0.12
CA GLU A 50 -33.93 38.75 -0.45
C GLU A 50 -32.46 38.46 -0.79
N GLU A 51 -31.70 38.01 0.19
CA GLU A 51 -30.41 37.38 -0.06
C GLU A 51 -30.65 35.91 -0.47
N SER A 52 -30.55 35.65 -1.77
CA SER A 52 -30.54 34.29 -2.34
C SER A 52 -29.45 33.47 -1.65
N ALA A 53 -29.88 32.63 -0.70
CA ALA A 53 -29.03 31.67 -0.02
C ALA A 53 -28.38 30.73 -1.04
N LYS A 54 -27.07 30.91 -1.24
CA LYS A 54 -26.23 30.02 -2.01
C LYS A 54 -26.23 28.66 -1.31
N LYS A 55 -26.83 27.68 -1.97
CA LYS A 55 -26.87 26.25 -1.58
C LYS A 55 -25.45 25.78 -1.21
N PRO A 56 -25.24 25.01 -0.13
CA PRO A 56 -23.95 24.43 0.18
C PRO A 56 -23.54 23.51 -0.98
N THR A 57 -22.45 23.85 -1.65
CA THR A 57 -21.82 22.99 -2.65
C THR A 57 -21.32 21.73 -1.93
N GLU A 58 -21.72 20.56 -2.40
CA GLU A 58 -21.14 19.27 -2.01
C GLU A 58 -19.60 19.32 -2.15
N PRO A 59 -18.82 18.61 -1.31
CA PRO A 59 -17.39 18.47 -1.53
C PRO A 59 -17.19 17.79 -2.89
N GLU A 60 -16.69 18.55 -3.84
CA GLU A 60 -16.46 18.10 -5.21
C GLU A 60 -15.40 16.99 -5.17
N ALA A 61 -15.80 15.77 -5.52
CA ALA A 61 -14.89 14.64 -5.58
C ALA A 61 -13.70 14.99 -6.49
N ALA A 62 -12.48 14.71 -6.00
CA ALA A 62 -11.26 14.89 -6.77
C ALA A 62 -11.44 14.37 -8.20
N PRO A 63 -11.02 15.11 -9.24
CA PRO A 63 -11.18 14.64 -10.61
C PRO A 63 -10.51 13.26 -10.75
N GLU A 64 -11.24 12.25 -11.21
CA GLU A 64 -10.66 10.93 -11.46
C GLU A 64 -9.60 11.04 -12.55
N LEU A 65 -8.34 11.18 -12.12
CA LEU A 65 -7.20 11.24 -13.03
C LEU A 65 -6.88 9.82 -13.52
N HIS A 66 -6.75 9.70 -14.83
CA HIS A 66 -6.47 8.45 -15.54
C HIS A 66 -5.12 8.54 -16.26
N SER A 67 -4.60 7.38 -16.65
CA SER A 67 -3.46 7.30 -17.58
C SER A 67 -3.74 8.14 -18.84
N GLY A 68 -2.76 8.90 -19.30
CA GLY A 68 -2.86 9.82 -20.42
C GLY A 68 -3.28 11.25 -20.05
N HIS A 69 -3.80 11.50 -18.84
CA HIS A 69 -4.15 12.86 -18.40
C HIS A 69 -2.89 13.75 -18.41
N LYS A 70 -3.04 14.99 -18.90
CA LYS A 70 -1.94 15.98 -18.95
C LYS A 70 -2.11 17.12 -17.96
N LEU A 71 -1.17 17.26 -17.03
CA LEU A 71 -1.08 18.38 -16.09
C LEU A 71 -0.29 19.53 -16.71
N ALA A 72 -0.77 20.77 -16.58
CA ALA A 72 -0.18 21.99 -17.18
C ALA A 72 0.18 21.85 -18.68
N ARG A 73 -0.52 20.97 -19.41
CA ARG A 73 -0.17 20.57 -20.79
C ARG A 73 1.31 20.15 -20.96
N ARG A 74 1.94 19.63 -19.90
CA ARG A 74 3.37 19.28 -19.86
C ARG A 74 3.60 17.88 -19.33
N TYR A 75 3.01 17.53 -18.19
CA TYR A 75 3.26 16.26 -17.53
C TYR A 75 2.14 15.29 -17.85
N ARG A 76 2.41 14.25 -18.64
CA ARG A 76 1.44 13.22 -18.98
C ARG A 76 1.54 12.07 -18.00
N LEU A 77 0.48 11.82 -17.24
CA LEU A 77 0.39 10.69 -16.31
C LEU A 77 0.39 9.37 -17.08
N GLU A 78 1.14 8.37 -16.61
CA GLU A 78 1.19 7.06 -17.26
C GLU A 78 0.67 5.96 -16.35
N GLU A 79 1.25 5.83 -15.16
CA GLU A 79 1.02 4.71 -14.26
C GLU A 79 0.79 5.24 -12.85
N CYS A 80 -0.35 4.88 -12.24
CA CYS A 80 -0.60 5.19 -10.84
C CYS A 80 0.13 4.18 -9.97
N VAL A 81 1.18 4.64 -9.28
CA VAL A 81 2.01 3.82 -8.40
C VAL A 81 1.36 3.64 -7.04
N THR A 82 0.63 4.65 -6.58
CA THR A 82 -0.07 4.62 -5.28
C THR A 82 -1.29 5.53 -5.34
N ARG A 83 -2.38 5.10 -4.70
CA ARG A 83 -3.53 5.95 -4.38
C ARG A 83 -3.91 5.66 -2.93
N LEU A 84 -3.68 6.62 -2.05
CA LEU A 84 -3.85 6.44 -0.60
C LEU A 84 -4.03 7.78 0.10
N ASP A 85 -4.92 7.85 1.09
CA ASP A 85 -5.19 9.03 1.93
C ASP A 85 -5.50 10.31 1.14
N GLY A 86 -6.30 10.25 0.06
CA GLY A 86 -6.68 11.46 -0.68
C GLY A 86 -5.57 12.06 -1.55
N PHE A 87 -4.42 11.39 -1.68
CA PHE A 87 -3.42 11.71 -2.70
C PHE A 87 -3.12 10.49 -3.59
N SER A 88 -2.52 10.75 -4.74
CA SER A 88 -2.01 9.72 -5.64
C SER A 88 -0.58 10.03 -6.07
N SER A 89 0.20 8.98 -6.27
CA SER A 89 1.57 9.04 -6.79
C SER A 89 1.60 8.36 -8.15
N TRP A 90 2.25 9.00 -9.11
CA TRP A 90 2.26 8.56 -10.50
C TRP A 90 3.67 8.56 -11.07
N ARG A 91 3.93 7.60 -11.95
CA ARG A 91 4.93 7.77 -13.00
C ARG A 91 4.30 8.60 -14.11
N ALA A 92 5.01 9.63 -14.55
CA ALA A 92 4.59 10.50 -15.63
C ALA A 92 5.75 10.81 -16.57
N VAL A 93 5.44 11.42 -17.71
CA VAL A 93 6.43 11.92 -18.67
C VAL A 93 6.33 13.43 -18.76
N ASP A 94 7.43 14.12 -18.52
CA ASP A 94 7.59 15.53 -18.88
C ASP A 94 7.78 15.61 -20.40
N GLU A 95 6.73 15.99 -21.14
CA GLU A 95 6.75 16.01 -22.61
C GLU A 95 7.66 17.11 -23.17
N LYS A 96 7.94 18.17 -22.40
CA LYS A 96 8.86 19.24 -22.85
C LYS A 96 10.32 18.80 -22.77
N LEU A 97 10.70 18.18 -21.65
CA LEU A 97 12.07 17.69 -21.44
C LEU A 97 12.28 16.26 -21.93
N ARG A 98 11.21 15.57 -22.33
CA ARG A 98 11.19 14.17 -22.80
C ARG A 98 11.87 13.21 -21.81
N ARG A 99 11.50 13.33 -20.53
CA ARG A 99 12.02 12.46 -19.45
C ARG A 99 10.90 11.95 -18.55
N ALA A 100 11.11 10.79 -17.95
CA ALA A 100 10.24 10.29 -16.90
C ALA A 100 10.38 11.16 -15.64
N VAL A 101 9.27 11.35 -14.92
CA VAL A 101 9.19 12.05 -13.64
C VAL A 101 8.23 11.31 -12.72
N GLY A 102 8.41 11.46 -11.41
CA GLY A 102 7.38 11.09 -10.45
C GLY A 102 6.51 12.29 -10.10
N VAL A 103 5.22 12.05 -9.88
CA VAL A 103 4.26 13.11 -9.55
C VAL A 103 3.41 12.68 -8.37
N HIS A 104 3.41 13.45 -7.29
CA HIS A 104 2.42 13.36 -6.23
C HIS A 104 1.30 14.36 -6.49
N LEU A 105 0.05 13.94 -6.32
CA LEU A 105 -1.16 14.69 -6.68
C LEU A 105 -2.18 14.60 -5.56
N LEU A 106 -2.82 15.72 -5.25
CA LEU A 106 -3.89 15.84 -4.28
C LEU A 106 -4.83 16.99 -4.66
N PRO A 107 -6.10 16.97 -4.25
CA PRO A 107 -7.00 18.10 -4.41
C PRO A 107 -6.44 19.38 -3.76
N ALA A 108 -6.67 20.53 -4.38
CA ALA A 108 -6.20 21.82 -3.86
C ALA A 108 -6.85 22.18 -2.51
N ASP A 109 -8.10 21.76 -2.30
CA ASP A 109 -8.86 21.93 -1.07
C ASP A 109 -8.51 20.87 0.00
N HIS A 110 -7.68 19.88 -0.32
CA HIS A 110 -7.25 18.88 0.63
C HIS A 110 -6.57 19.57 1.83
N ALA A 111 -6.96 19.20 3.05
CA ALA A 111 -6.41 19.74 4.31
C ALA A 111 -4.87 19.75 4.42
N ARG A 112 -4.16 18.92 3.64
CA ARG A 112 -2.69 18.81 3.65
C ARG A 112 -2.03 19.52 2.46
N ALA A 113 -2.78 20.11 1.54
CA ALA A 113 -2.26 20.67 0.30
C ALA A 113 -1.21 21.75 0.51
N ARG A 114 -1.53 22.70 1.40
CA ARG A 114 -0.60 23.77 1.79
C ARG A 114 0.67 23.22 2.44
N ALA A 115 0.55 22.22 3.29
CA ALA A 115 1.69 21.59 3.96
C ALA A 115 2.58 20.84 2.97
N VAL A 116 2.00 20.15 1.99
CA VAL A 116 2.73 19.42 0.94
C VAL A 116 3.49 20.39 0.03
N LEU A 117 2.86 21.50 -0.41
CA LEU A 117 3.54 22.53 -1.20
C LEU A 117 4.69 23.18 -0.43
N ALA A 118 4.47 23.51 0.85
CA ALA A 118 5.52 24.07 1.70
C ALA A 118 6.68 23.09 1.86
N ALA A 119 6.39 21.82 2.15
CA ALA A 119 7.41 20.76 2.28
C ALA A 119 8.20 20.55 0.98
N ALA A 120 7.52 20.56 -0.17
CA ALA A 120 8.17 20.42 -1.47
C ALA A 120 9.11 21.59 -1.78
N ARG A 121 8.67 22.83 -1.52
CA ARG A 121 9.50 24.04 -1.68
C ARG A 121 10.71 24.02 -0.76
N SER A 122 10.54 23.66 0.52
CA SER A 122 11.65 23.57 1.46
C SER A 122 12.63 22.47 1.08
N SER A 123 12.14 21.28 0.70
CA SER A 123 13.00 20.17 0.27
C SER A 123 13.78 20.48 -1.01
N ALA A 124 13.25 21.31 -1.91
CA ALA A 124 13.93 21.68 -3.14
C ALA A 124 15.22 22.47 -2.90
N LEU A 125 15.38 23.12 -1.74
CA LEU A 125 16.51 23.98 -1.38
C LEU A 125 17.75 23.22 -0.88
N LEU A 126 17.61 21.96 -0.45
CA LEU A 126 18.69 21.22 0.23
C LEU A 126 19.93 20.97 -0.66
N GLY A 127 19.77 20.90 -1.99
CA GLY A 127 20.88 20.79 -2.95
C GLY A 127 21.78 19.53 -2.84
N ASP A 128 21.52 18.63 -1.89
CA ASP A 128 22.32 17.41 -1.68
C ASP A 128 21.91 16.31 -2.68
N PRO A 129 22.84 15.82 -3.52
CA PRO A 129 22.53 14.85 -4.58
C PRO A 129 22.09 13.49 -4.05
N ARG A 130 22.25 13.20 -2.76
CA ARG A 130 21.74 11.96 -2.14
C ARG A 130 20.23 12.01 -1.91
N PHE A 131 19.57 13.14 -2.13
CA PHE A 131 18.10 13.21 -2.15
C PHE A 131 17.57 13.28 -3.58
N VAL A 132 16.44 12.63 -3.84
CA VAL A 132 15.69 12.76 -5.09
C VAL A 132 15.15 14.18 -5.18
N GLN A 133 15.53 14.91 -6.23
CA GLN A 133 15.24 16.32 -6.34
C GLN A 133 13.76 16.58 -6.62
N VAL A 134 13.18 17.53 -5.88
CA VAL A 134 11.89 18.15 -6.26
C VAL A 134 12.15 19.10 -7.43
N LEU A 135 11.46 18.85 -8.54
CA LEU A 135 11.60 19.57 -9.80
C LEU A 135 10.57 20.68 -9.95
N ASP A 136 9.37 20.48 -9.40
CA ASP A 136 8.26 21.41 -9.50
C ASP A 136 7.29 21.20 -8.34
N ALA A 137 6.60 22.27 -7.92
CA ALA A 137 5.58 22.24 -6.87
C ALA A 137 4.51 23.28 -7.18
N VAL A 138 3.37 22.80 -7.67
CA VAL A 138 2.37 23.64 -8.32
C VAL A 138 1.01 23.46 -7.67
N GLU A 139 0.30 24.57 -7.57
CA GLU A 139 -1.12 24.66 -7.27
C GLU A 139 -1.78 25.25 -8.52
N GLU A 140 -2.62 24.47 -9.19
CA GLU A 140 -3.25 24.88 -10.44
C GLU A 140 -4.62 24.21 -10.60
N ASN A 141 -5.65 25.02 -10.85
CA ASN A 141 -7.05 24.59 -10.79
C ASN A 141 -7.34 23.95 -9.42
N ASP A 142 -8.09 22.85 -9.40
CA ASP A 142 -8.46 22.14 -8.17
C ASP A 142 -7.42 21.10 -7.73
N LEU A 143 -6.16 21.23 -8.17
CA LEU A 143 -5.10 20.27 -7.89
C LEU A 143 -3.81 20.93 -7.37
N VAL A 144 -3.21 20.25 -6.40
CA VAL A 144 -1.82 20.43 -6.00
C VAL A 144 -1.01 19.25 -6.48
N TYR A 145 0.13 19.52 -7.11
CA TYR A 145 1.05 18.48 -7.52
C TYR A 145 2.51 18.83 -7.28
N VAL A 146 3.28 17.81 -6.89
CA VAL A 146 4.72 17.88 -6.65
C VAL A 146 5.39 16.93 -7.63
N VAL A 147 6.24 17.48 -8.50
CA VAL A 147 7.01 16.74 -9.49
C VAL A 147 8.42 16.50 -8.94
N HIS A 148 8.89 15.26 -9.00
CA HIS A 148 10.23 14.89 -8.57
C HIS A 148 10.95 14.06 -9.63
N GLU A 149 12.28 14.01 -9.52
CA GLU A 149 13.13 13.20 -10.39
C GLU A 149 12.70 11.72 -10.37
N TRP A 150 12.69 11.09 -11.55
CA TRP A 150 12.53 9.65 -11.70
C TRP A 150 13.89 9.02 -11.97
N LEU A 151 14.22 7.93 -11.25
CA LEU A 151 15.51 7.25 -11.31
C LEU A 151 15.32 5.86 -11.93
N PRO A 152 15.42 5.71 -13.26
CA PRO A 152 15.16 4.43 -13.92
C PRO A 152 16.28 3.40 -13.68
N ASP A 153 17.48 3.84 -13.33
CA ASP A 153 18.65 2.98 -13.06
C ASP A 153 18.83 2.68 -11.56
N ALA A 154 17.88 3.10 -10.73
CA ALA A 154 17.92 2.88 -9.29
C ALA A 154 16.90 1.83 -8.85
N THR A 155 17.31 0.95 -7.95
CA THR A 155 16.50 -0.12 -7.38
C THR A 155 16.15 0.18 -5.94
N GLU A 156 14.88 0.09 -5.57
CA GLU A 156 14.45 0.27 -4.18
C GLU A 156 15.03 -0.80 -3.25
N ILE A 157 15.27 -0.45 -1.97
CA ILE A 157 15.75 -1.44 -0.98
C ILE A 157 14.77 -2.62 -0.85
N THR A 158 13.45 -2.37 -0.93
CA THR A 158 12.41 -3.42 -0.98
C THR A 158 12.73 -4.50 -2.02
N ALA A 159 13.06 -4.10 -3.24
CA ALA A 159 13.37 -5.00 -4.34
C ALA A 159 14.73 -5.68 -4.18
N LEU A 160 15.74 -4.99 -3.64
CA LEU A 160 17.04 -5.61 -3.34
C LEU A 160 16.90 -6.72 -2.28
N LEU A 161 16.13 -6.47 -1.23
CA LEU A 161 15.92 -7.43 -0.14
C LEU A 161 15.04 -8.63 -0.53
N ALA A 162 14.33 -8.56 -1.66
CA ALA A 162 13.62 -9.71 -2.21
C ALA A 162 14.58 -10.85 -2.62
N SER A 163 15.84 -10.52 -2.95
CA SER A 163 16.87 -11.51 -3.31
C SER A 163 17.65 -12.06 -2.11
N GLY A 164 17.47 -11.48 -0.92
CA GLY A 164 18.17 -11.85 0.31
C GLY A 164 18.75 -10.64 1.07
N PRO A 165 19.36 -10.88 2.24
CA PRO A 165 20.09 -9.83 2.97
C PRO A 165 21.23 -9.25 2.13
N LEU A 166 21.57 -7.98 2.38
CA LEU A 166 22.72 -7.34 1.76
C LEU A 166 24.03 -7.88 2.34
N GLU A 167 25.05 -7.90 1.49
CA GLU A 167 26.42 -8.14 1.91
C GLU A 167 26.91 -7.05 2.87
N ALA A 168 27.85 -7.39 3.76
CA ALA A 168 28.31 -6.48 4.80
C ALA A 168 28.83 -5.14 4.25
N HIS A 169 29.50 -5.17 3.09
CA HIS A 169 29.97 -3.95 2.44
C HIS A 169 28.80 -3.05 1.98
N ASP A 170 27.78 -3.62 1.34
CA ASP A 170 26.63 -2.87 0.84
C ASP A 170 25.75 -2.32 1.98
N ALA A 171 25.58 -3.09 3.06
CA ALA A 171 24.90 -2.64 4.27
C ALA A 171 25.67 -1.51 4.98
N TYR A 172 27.00 -1.57 5.00
CA TYR A 172 27.86 -0.48 5.49
C TYR A 172 27.71 0.79 4.64
N GLN A 173 27.72 0.65 3.31
CA GLN A 173 27.50 1.79 2.40
C GLN A 173 26.10 2.40 2.59
N LEU A 174 25.07 1.57 2.76
CA LEU A 174 23.69 2.02 3.01
C LEU A 174 23.62 2.91 4.25
N VAL A 175 24.02 2.39 5.41
CA VAL A 175 23.91 3.14 6.67
C VAL A 175 24.82 4.37 6.66
N SER A 176 26.01 4.28 6.06
CA SER A 176 26.95 5.40 5.99
C SER A 176 26.38 6.56 5.16
N GLN A 177 25.91 6.28 3.94
CA GLN A 177 25.41 7.32 3.04
C GLN A 177 24.10 7.92 3.53
N VAL A 178 23.16 7.07 4.00
CA VAL A 178 21.84 7.52 4.45
C VAL A 178 21.93 8.33 5.75
N SER A 179 22.75 7.90 6.73
CA SER A 179 22.92 8.68 7.98
C SER A 179 23.58 10.03 7.73
N GLN A 180 24.59 10.11 6.88
CA GLN A 180 25.22 11.38 6.50
C GLN A 180 24.30 12.30 5.70
N ALA A 181 23.45 11.75 4.83
CA ALA A 181 22.46 12.52 4.07
C ALA A 181 21.40 13.10 5.00
N MET A 182 20.84 12.28 5.90
CA MET A 182 19.87 12.74 6.88
C MET A 182 20.48 13.73 7.88
N ALA A 183 21.73 13.54 8.31
CA ALA A 183 22.43 14.52 9.14
C ALA A 183 22.55 15.89 8.43
N ALA A 184 22.78 15.90 7.11
CA ALA A 184 22.77 17.13 6.33
C ALA A 184 21.39 17.77 6.24
N ALA A 185 20.35 16.99 5.95
CA ALA A 185 18.96 17.48 5.91
C ALA A 185 18.53 18.10 7.25
N HIS A 186 18.85 17.45 8.38
CA HIS A 186 18.48 17.93 9.71
C HIS A 186 19.18 19.24 10.09
N ARG A 187 20.40 19.50 9.58
CA ARG A 187 21.07 20.81 9.76
C ARG A 187 20.31 21.95 9.07
N GLU A 188 19.62 21.66 7.98
CA GLU A 188 18.75 22.59 7.26
C GLU A 188 17.30 22.59 7.81
N GLY A 189 17.05 21.94 8.95
CA GLY A 189 15.72 21.85 9.56
C GLY A 189 14.74 20.93 8.83
N LEU A 190 15.22 20.08 7.92
CA LEU A 190 14.41 19.13 7.18
C LEU A 190 14.49 17.74 7.80
N SER A 191 13.34 17.08 7.91
CA SER A 191 13.21 15.70 8.39
C SER A 191 12.46 14.85 7.38
N HIS A 192 12.68 13.53 7.41
CA HIS A 192 11.96 12.62 6.53
C HIS A 192 10.69 12.07 7.19
N LEU A 193 10.77 11.67 8.46
CA LEU A 193 9.71 11.11 9.33
C LEU A 193 8.98 9.87 8.80
N ARG A 194 9.40 9.36 7.65
CA ARG A 194 8.80 8.22 6.96
C ARG A 194 9.85 7.54 6.07
N LEU A 195 11.07 7.42 6.57
CA LEU A 195 12.17 6.80 5.86
C LEU A 195 11.95 5.28 5.85
N THR A 196 11.46 4.76 4.74
CA THR A 196 11.07 3.35 4.58
C THR A 196 11.94 2.66 3.53
N PRO A 197 11.94 1.32 3.44
CA PRO A 197 12.68 0.61 2.40
C PRO A 197 12.34 1.09 0.97
N GLY A 198 11.09 1.48 0.69
CA GLY A 198 10.70 2.02 -0.64
C GLY A 198 11.13 3.47 -0.87
N ALA A 199 11.50 4.20 0.18
CA ALA A 199 11.98 5.57 0.09
C ALA A 199 13.49 5.65 -0.23
N VAL A 200 14.24 4.57 -0.06
CA VAL A 200 15.69 4.52 -0.33
C VAL A 200 15.93 3.68 -1.57
N LEU A 201 16.69 4.22 -2.51
CA LEU A 201 17.04 3.57 -3.77
C LEU A 201 18.56 3.44 -3.90
N ARG A 202 19.03 2.34 -4.48
CA ARG A 202 20.44 2.14 -4.84
C ARG A 202 20.59 2.29 -6.35
N THR A 203 21.45 3.19 -6.80
CA THR A 203 21.77 3.36 -8.22
C THR A 203 22.66 2.22 -8.71
N SER A 204 22.73 2.06 -10.03
CA SER A 204 23.68 1.17 -10.71
C SER A 204 25.15 1.43 -10.32
N SER A 205 25.49 2.67 -9.98
CA SER A 205 26.82 3.08 -9.49
C SER A 205 27.08 2.79 -8.00
N GLY A 206 26.11 2.23 -7.28
CA GLY A 206 26.23 1.90 -5.85
C GLY A 206 25.98 3.07 -4.89
N GLN A 207 25.46 4.20 -5.38
CA GLN A 207 25.05 5.33 -4.54
C GLN A 207 23.64 5.13 -4.02
N TYR A 208 23.38 5.54 -2.78
CA TYR A 208 22.04 5.53 -2.20
C TYR A 208 21.38 6.90 -2.33
N ARG A 209 20.13 6.90 -2.82
CA ARG A 209 19.29 8.09 -2.98
C ARG A 209 18.02 7.98 -2.16
N ILE A 210 17.62 9.07 -1.51
CA ILE A 210 16.48 9.16 -0.60
C ILE A 210 15.37 9.98 -1.24
N ARG A 211 14.18 9.41 -1.36
CA ARG A 211 13.02 10.02 -2.01
C ARG A 211 12.02 10.54 -0.99
N GLY A 212 11.53 11.76 -1.24
CA GLY A 212 10.39 12.34 -0.53
C GLY A 212 10.73 12.93 0.84
N LEU A 213 11.94 13.49 1.00
CA LEU A 213 12.31 14.29 2.17
C LEU A 213 11.26 15.38 2.41
N ALA A 214 10.77 15.49 3.65
CA ALA A 214 9.63 16.30 4.10
C ALA A 214 8.28 16.01 3.40
N VAL A 215 8.25 15.83 2.08
CA VAL A 215 7.06 15.62 1.25
C VAL A 215 6.31 14.35 1.65
N ASN A 216 7.00 13.23 1.88
CA ASN A 216 6.33 11.96 2.25
C ASN A 216 5.62 12.04 3.60
N ALA A 217 6.18 12.79 4.55
CA ALA A 217 5.54 13.04 5.84
C ALA A 217 4.33 13.97 5.68
N ALA A 218 4.49 15.08 4.94
CA ALA A 218 3.43 16.04 4.66
C ALA A 218 2.23 15.39 3.93
N LEU A 219 2.51 14.53 2.95
CA LEU A 219 1.48 13.78 2.22
C LEU A 219 0.61 12.92 3.14
N ARG A 220 1.16 12.44 4.26
CA ARG A 220 0.49 11.59 5.26
C ARG A 220 0.07 12.35 6.53
N GLY A 221 0.38 13.64 6.64
CA GLY A 221 0.13 14.42 7.86
C GLY A 221 0.92 13.94 9.07
N ILE A 222 2.10 13.35 8.86
CA ILE A 222 2.95 12.85 9.94
C ILE A 222 3.79 14.00 10.48
N THR A 223 3.74 14.18 11.79
CA THR A 223 4.60 15.08 12.56
C THR A 223 5.27 14.31 13.70
N SER A 224 6.35 14.85 14.25
CA SER A 224 7.05 14.27 15.39
C SER A 224 7.70 15.38 16.21
N ASP A 225 7.58 15.29 17.53
CA ASP A 225 8.28 16.18 18.46
C ASP A 225 9.79 15.86 18.54
N THR A 226 10.19 14.67 18.08
CA THR A 226 11.57 14.20 18.09
C THR A 226 12.00 13.72 16.68
N PRO A 227 12.05 14.65 15.69
CA PRO A 227 12.24 14.29 14.28
C PRO A 227 13.59 13.62 14.00
N GLN A 228 14.67 14.09 14.64
CA GLN A 228 16.01 13.48 14.53
C GLN A 228 16.01 12.04 15.05
N ARG A 229 15.33 11.81 16.18
CA ARG A 229 15.23 10.49 16.79
C ARG A 229 14.44 9.52 15.91
N THR A 230 13.31 9.99 15.40
CA THR A 230 12.44 9.22 14.49
C THR A 230 13.20 8.77 13.25
N ASP A 231 13.94 9.68 12.60
CA ASP A 231 14.72 9.33 11.42
C ASP A 231 15.92 8.43 11.74
N THR A 232 16.54 8.58 12.92
CA THR A 232 17.65 7.71 13.35
C THR A 232 17.18 6.27 13.54
N GLU A 233 16.05 6.09 14.20
CA GLU A 233 15.44 4.78 14.39
C GLU A 233 15.06 4.14 13.05
N ALA A 234 14.50 4.93 12.11
CA ALA A 234 14.19 4.47 10.77
C ALA A 234 15.45 4.01 9.99
N ILE A 235 16.58 4.70 10.12
CA ILE A 235 17.87 4.27 9.55
C ILE A 235 18.33 2.96 10.20
N GLY A 236 18.19 2.84 11.52
CA GLY A 236 18.47 1.60 12.25
C GLY A 236 17.64 0.43 11.73
N ALA A 237 16.35 0.65 11.49
CA ALA A 237 15.44 -0.36 10.95
C ALA A 237 15.79 -0.77 9.51
N LEU A 238 16.20 0.19 8.67
CA LEU A 238 16.71 -0.10 7.33
C LEU A 238 17.98 -0.95 7.37
N LEU A 239 18.93 -0.63 8.26
CA LEU A 239 20.14 -1.42 8.42
C LEU A 239 19.81 -2.82 8.95
N TYR A 240 18.90 -2.92 9.92
CA TYR A 240 18.43 -4.19 10.45
C TYR A 240 17.86 -5.09 9.35
N ALA A 241 16.96 -4.53 8.53
CA ALA A 241 16.37 -5.20 7.38
C ALA A 241 17.44 -5.61 6.35
N ALA A 242 18.41 -4.74 6.08
CA ALA A 242 19.52 -5.05 5.19
C ALA A 242 20.36 -6.22 5.69
N LEU A 243 20.60 -6.32 7.00
CA LEU A 243 21.43 -7.37 7.59
C LEU A 243 20.70 -8.70 7.78
N THR A 244 19.38 -8.69 7.90
CA THR A 244 18.61 -9.88 8.35
C THR A 244 17.50 -10.31 7.41
N GLN A 245 17.09 -9.45 6.47
CA GLN A 245 15.87 -9.59 5.68
C GLN A 245 14.59 -9.69 6.53
N ARG A 246 14.62 -9.13 7.76
CA ARG A 246 13.46 -9.02 8.65
C ARG A 246 13.23 -7.58 9.08
N TRP A 247 12.00 -7.26 9.43
CA TRP A 247 11.68 -5.99 10.08
C TRP A 247 12.00 -6.10 11.58
N PRO A 248 12.64 -5.09 12.21
CA PRO A 248 13.10 -5.18 13.61
C PRO A 248 11.99 -5.20 14.67
N TYR A 249 10.73 -5.01 14.28
CA TYR A 249 9.58 -5.06 15.19
C TYR A 249 8.76 -6.32 14.95
N ASP A 250 7.80 -6.57 15.83
CA ASP A 250 6.96 -7.78 15.79
C ASP A 250 5.95 -7.83 14.63
N THR A 251 5.70 -6.67 14.03
CA THR A 251 4.70 -6.50 12.98
C THR A 251 5.38 -6.49 11.62
N ASP A 252 4.91 -7.34 10.72
CA ASP A 252 5.33 -7.38 9.32
C ASP A 252 5.15 -6.00 8.67
N ALA A 253 6.15 -5.54 7.94
CA ALA A 253 6.11 -4.23 7.29
C ALA A 253 6.96 -4.22 6.02
N TYR A 254 6.53 -3.44 5.02
CA TYR A 254 7.28 -3.21 3.77
C TYR A 254 7.66 -4.49 3.01
N GLY A 255 6.84 -5.54 3.12
CA GLY A 255 7.10 -6.85 2.50
C GLY A 255 8.13 -7.72 3.25
N LEU A 256 8.52 -7.32 4.46
CA LEU A 256 9.44 -8.06 5.33
C LEU A 256 8.68 -8.60 6.54
N SER A 257 8.98 -9.85 6.91
CA SER A 257 8.45 -10.44 8.14
C SER A 257 9.07 -9.77 9.37
N GLY A 258 8.24 -9.49 10.36
CA GLY A 258 8.67 -9.03 11.67
C GLY A 258 9.40 -10.11 12.47
N LEU A 259 9.80 -9.73 13.67
CA LEU A 259 10.31 -10.65 14.69
C LEU A 259 9.16 -11.42 15.37
N PRO A 260 9.42 -12.61 15.92
CA PRO A 260 8.40 -13.33 16.67
C PRO A 260 7.84 -12.49 17.84
N LYS A 261 6.52 -12.51 18.00
CA LYS A 261 5.83 -11.79 19.08
C LYS A 261 6.38 -12.19 20.45
N GLY A 262 6.56 -11.21 21.33
CA GLY A 262 7.01 -11.41 22.71
C GLY A 262 8.52 -11.59 22.89
N VAL A 263 9.30 -11.68 21.81
CA VAL A 263 10.78 -11.76 21.89
C VAL A 263 11.42 -10.38 22.11
N GLY A 264 10.74 -9.32 21.66
CA GLY A 264 11.29 -7.96 21.67
C GLY A 264 12.38 -7.78 20.61
N LEU A 265 13.09 -6.64 20.67
CA LEU A 265 14.16 -6.34 19.74
C LEU A 265 15.39 -7.21 20.04
N ILE A 266 15.75 -8.07 19.08
CA ILE A 266 16.95 -8.92 19.15
C ILE A 266 18.03 -8.48 18.15
N PRO A 267 19.32 -8.54 18.51
CA PRO A 267 20.42 -8.18 17.61
C PRO A 267 20.43 -8.95 16.27
N PRO A 268 20.82 -8.30 15.16
CA PRO A 268 20.90 -8.94 13.84
C PRO A 268 21.72 -10.25 13.79
N ASP A 269 22.80 -10.35 14.55
CA ASP A 269 23.68 -11.52 14.63
C ASP A 269 23.07 -12.70 15.40
N GLN A 270 22.02 -12.46 16.20
CA GLN A 270 21.21 -13.52 16.80
C GLN A 270 20.09 -14.01 15.88
N VAL A 271 19.67 -13.18 14.91
CA VAL A 271 18.67 -13.57 13.90
C VAL A 271 19.31 -14.36 12.77
N ARG A 272 20.50 -13.95 12.33
CA ARG A 272 21.20 -14.55 11.19
C ARG A 272 22.69 -14.71 11.49
N ALA A 273 23.20 -15.93 11.32
CA ALA A 273 24.62 -16.20 11.41
C ALA A 273 25.40 -15.47 10.28
N GLY A 274 26.64 -15.06 10.57
CA GLY A 274 27.51 -14.39 9.60
C GLY A 274 27.27 -12.89 9.43
N VAL A 275 26.37 -12.29 10.23
CA VAL A 275 26.22 -10.83 10.28
C VAL A 275 27.47 -10.18 10.88
N ASN A 276 27.93 -9.08 10.26
CA ASN A 276 29.05 -8.32 10.80
C ASN A 276 28.70 -7.70 12.15
N ARG A 277 29.47 -8.03 13.19
CA ARG A 277 29.24 -7.58 14.57
C ARG A 277 29.13 -6.06 14.72
N GLY A 278 30.01 -5.30 14.06
CA GLY A 278 29.99 -3.84 14.15
C GLY A 278 28.72 -3.25 13.53
N LEU A 279 28.25 -3.79 12.41
CA LEU A 279 26.98 -3.36 11.80
C LEU A 279 25.76 -3.75 12.64
N ALA A 280 25.78 -4.93 13.26
CA ALA A 280 24.73 -5.34 14.20
C ALA A 280 24.65 -4.38 15.39
N GLU A 281 25.79 -3.96 15.95
CA GLU A 281 25.87 -2.99 17.03
C GLU A 281 25.35 -1.61 16.62
N ILE A 282 25.72 -1.12 15.44
CA ILE A 282 25.19 0.15 14.89
C ILE A 282 23.66 0.10 14.74
N ALA A 283 23.12 -0.99 14.18
CA ALA A 283 21.67 -1.14 14.04
C ALA A 283 20.98 -1.06 15.40
N MET A 284 21.51 -1.75 16.40
CA MET A 284 20.95 -1.75 17.75
C MET A 284 21.08 -0.39 18.44
N ARG A 285 22.19 0.33 18.27
CA ARG A 285 22.37 1.68 18.82
C ARG A 285 21.40 2.69 18.22
N ALA A 286 21.03 2.54 16.95
CA ALA A 286 20.04 3.39 16.29
C ALA A 286 18.59 3.05 16.68
N LEU A 287 18.30 1.77 16.93
CA LEU A 287 16.96 1.28 17.32
C LEU A 287 16.64 1.41 18.82
N ALA A 288 17.64 1.72 19.65
CA ALA A 288 17.54 1.67 21.10
C ALA A 288 16.56 2.69 21.70
N ASN A 289 15.33 2.27 22.01
CA ASN A 289 14.39 2.98 22.88
C ASN A 289 14.55 2.46 24.32
N ASP A 290 14.96 3.34 25.23
CA ASP A 290 14.94 3.18 26.70
C ASP A 290 15.14 1.76 27.27
N GLY A 291 16.32 1.17 27.04
CA GLY A 291 16.85 0.09 27.89
C GLY A 291 16.95 -1.32 27.30
N ALA A 292 16.62 -1.54 26.02
CA ALA A 292 16.76 -2.84 25.36
C ALA A 292 17.90 -2.87 24.32
N THR A 293 19.15 -2.96 24.77
CA THR A 293 20.29 -3.31 23.90
C THR A 293 21.14 -4.42 24.51
N ALA A 294 21.69 -5.29 23.65
CA ALA A 294 22.52 -6.43 24.05
C ALA A 294 23.96 -6.04 24.46
N SER A 295 24.39 -4.80 24.23
CA SER A 295 25.70 -4.28 24.64
C SER A 295 25.52 -2.98 25.43
N ARG A 296 25.67 -3.06 26.75
CA ARG A 296 25.64 -1.89 27.66
C ARG A 296 26.90 -0.98 27.52
N GLN A 297 27.75 -1.18 26.52
CA GLN A 297 29.08 -0.55 26.47
C GLN A 297 29.12 0.75 25.67
N GLU A 298 28.29 0.91 24.64
CA GLU A 298 28.28 2.13 23.83
C GLU A 298 26.92 2.86 23.87
N PRO A 299 26.91 4.20 23.88
CA PRO A 299 25.68 4.98 23.98
C PRO A 299 24.79 4.82 22.73
N PRO A 300 23.46 4.91 22.90
CA PRO A 300 22.52 4.93 21.78
C PRO A 300 22.80 6.13 20.87
N CYS A 301 22.50 5.95 19.58
CA CYS A 301 22.51 7.05 18.62
C CYS A 301 21.09 7.60 18.54
N THR A 302 20.92 8.87 18.93
CA THR A 302 19.61 9.54 18.96
C THR A 302 19.42 10.52 17.82
N THR A 303 20.49 10.81 17.07
CA THR A 303 20.47 11.69 15.90
C THR A 303 21.19 11.06 14.70
N PRO A 304 20.84 11.44 13.46
CA PRO A 304 21.54 10.91 12.27
C PRO A 304 23.02 11.31 12.23
N ASP A 305 23.39 12.43 12.85
CA ASP A 305 24.79 12.89 12.96
C ASP A 305 25.61 12.01 13.92
N GLU A 306 25.05 11.65 15.09
CA GLU A 306 25.64 10.67 16.00
C GLU A 306 25.81 9.32 15.32
N LEU A 307 24.78 8.87 14.58
CA LEU A 307 24.83 7.61 13.84
C LEU A 307 25.91 7.65 12.75
N ALA A 308 26.00 8.74 11.99
CA ALA A 308 27.02 8.92 10.96
C ALA A 308 28.44 8.88 11.54
N LYS A 309 28.66 9.52 12.70
CA LYS A 309 29.94 9.48 13.43
C LYS A 309 30.26 8.08 13.94
N ALA A 310 29.28 7.37 14.48
CA ALA A 310 29.44 6.00 14.95
C ALA A 310 29.84 5.06 13.79
N VAL A 311 29.17 5.16 12.64
CA VAL A 311 29.53 4.39 11.43
C VAL A 311 30.93 4.76 10.91
N ALA A 312 31.30 6.03 10.96
CA ALA A 312 32.63 6.49 10.52
C ALA A 312 33.77 6.00 11.43
N ALA A 313 33.50 5.77 12.71
CA ALA A 313 34.46 5.23 13.68
C ALA A 313 34.68 3.72 13.51
N MET A 314 33.78 3.01 12.83
CA MET A 314 33.96 1.59 12.57
C MET A 314 35.17 1.33 11.64
N PRO A 315 35.87 0.19 11.81
CA PRO A 315 36.81 -0.28 10.81
C PRO A 315 36.12 -0.41 9.44
N ARG A 316 36.72 0.22 8.41
CA ARG A 316 36.15 0.20 7.06
C ARG A 316 36.00 -1.24 6.55
N ILE A 317 34.78 -1.59 6.14
CA ILE A 317 34.47 -2.87 5.52
C ILE A 317 34.83 -2.79 4.03
N ARG A 318 35.78 -3.63 3.60
CA ARG A 318 36.23 -3.65 2.19
C ARG A 318 35.15 -4.27 1.28
N PRO A 319 35.12 -3.87 0.00
CA PRO A 319 34.30 -4.57 -0.98
C PRO A 319 34.68 -6.06 -1.04
N PRO A 320 33.73 -6.96 -1.35
CA PRO A 320 34.06 -8.36 -1.60
C PRO A 320 35.04 -8.46 -2.77
N GLU A 321 36.02 -9.37 -2.67
CA GLU A 321 36.94 -9.61 -3.78
C GLU A 321 36.15 -10.11 -5.00
N PRO A 322 36.43 -9.60 -6.22
CA PRO A 322 35.80 -10.12 -7.42
C PRO A 322 36.09 -11.62 -7.51
N ALA A 323 35.05 -12.43 -7.70
CA ALA A 323 35.24 -13.86 -7.94
C ALA A 323 36.15 -14.04 -9.16
N TYR A 324 37.36 -14.57 -8.94
CA TYR A 324 38.29 -14.86 -10.02
C TYR A 324 37.64 -15.91 -10.92
N THR A 325 37.20 -15.50 -12.10
CA THR A 325 36.76 -16.45 -13.13
C THR A 325 38.03 -16.96 -13.78
N PRO A 326 38.42 -18.24 -13.62
CA PRO A 326 39.61 -18.75 -14.28
C PRO A 326 39.44 -18.56 -15.79
N PRO A 327 40.49 -18.13 -16.51
CA PRO A 327 40.41 -18.01 -17.96
C PRO A 327 39.98 -19.36 -18.57
N PRO A 328 39.21 -19.34 -19.68
CA PRO A 328 38.81 -20.57 -20.35
C PRO A 328 40.06 -21.41 -20.66
N GLU A 329 39.99 -22.72 -20.42
CA GLU A 329 41.08 -23.63 -20.78
C GLU A 329 41.42 -23.44 -22.26
N TYR A 330 42.66 -23.04 -22.53
CA TYR A 330 43.17 -23.00 -23.90
C TYR A 330 43.07 -24.42 -24.47
N GLN A 331 42.11 -24.64 -25.39
CA GLN A 331 42.09 -25.83 -26.22
C GLN A 331 43.42 -25.89 -26.97
N ARG A 332 44.29 -26.82 -26.58
CA ARG A 332 45.53 -27.10 -27.32
C ARG A 332 45.12 -27.49 -28.75
N THR A 333 45.41 -26.61 -29.69
CA THR A 333 45.33 -26.93 -31.11
C THR A 333 46.36 -28.01 -31.40
N ASN A 334 45.90 -29.24 -31.62
CA ASN A 334 46.72 -30.29 -32.21
C ASN A 334 47.02 -29.86 -33.65
N TYR A 335 48.15 -29.19 -33.86
CA TYR A 335 48.75 -29.06 -35.18
C TYR A 335 49.05 -30.48 -35.70
N GLN A 336 48.19 -31.01 -36.56
CA GLN A 336 48.54 -32.16 -37.39
C GLN A 336 49.67 -31.73 -38.33
N GLN A 337 50.87 -32.29 -38.09
CA GLN A 337 52.02 -32.18 -38.97
C GLN A 337 51.63 -32.66 -40.37
N GLY A 338 51.73 -31.76 -41.35
CA GLY A 338 51.47 -32.06 -42.76
C GLY A 338 52.47 -33.05 -43.33
N THR A 339 51.96 -34.15 -43.88
CA THR A 339 52.72 -35.05 -44.77
C THR A 339 52.40 -34.67 -46.21
N TYR A 340 53.45 -34.44 -46.99
CA TYR A 340 53.45 -34.01 -48.39
C TYR A 340 52.72 -34.99 -49.32
N GLY A 341 51.82 -34.49 -50.17
CA GLY A 341 51.09 -35.28 -51.16
C GLY A 341 50.45 -34.44 -52.28
N ARG A 342 51.19 -34.32 -53.38
CA ARG A 342 50.89 -33.83 -54.75
C ARG A 342 49.40 -33.79 -55.20
N PRO A 343 48.95 -32.75 -55.94
CA PRO A 343 47.64 -32.75 -56.57
C PRO A 343 47.71 -33.43 -57.96
N ALA A 344 46.76 -34.32 -58.24
CA ALA A 344 46.46 -34.77 -59.60
C ALA A 344 44.97 -34.54 -59.89
N THR A 345 44.76 -33.90 -61.02
CA THR A 345 43.52 -33.39 -61.60
C THR A 345 42.50 -34.48 -61.91
N GLY A 346 41.26 -34.29 -61.44
CA GLY A 346 40.11 -35.11 -61.79
C GLY A 346 38.85 -34.54 -61.17
N ALA A 347 38.21 -33.59 -61.86
CA ALA A 347 36.97 -32.97 -61.42
C ALA A 347 35.84 -34.00 -61.35
N ARG A 348 35.26 -34.20 -60.17
CA ARG A 348 33.89 -34.69 -60.01
C ARG A 348 33.26 -34.06 -58.76
N VAL A 349 32.10 -33.45 -59.00
CA VAL A 349 31.26 -32.67 -58.10
C VAL A 349 30.80 -33.49 -56.88
N ALA A 350 30.85 -32.87 -55.69
CA ALA A 350 30.17 -33.32 -54.48
C ALA A 350 29.19 -32.22 -54.00
N PRO A 351 28.07 -32.57 -53.36
CA PRO A 351 26.87 -31.73 -53.28
C PRO A 351 26.98 -30.60 -52.25
N ALA A 352 26.31 -29.49 -52.56
CA ALA A 352 26.12 -28.36 -51.64
C ALA A 352 25.35 -28.81 -50.39
N GLN A 353 25.90 -28.51 -49.22
CA GLN A 353 25.17 -28.60 -47.95
C GLN A 353 24.06 -27.53 -47.93
N PRO A 354 22.84 -27.86 -47.45
CA PRO A 354 21.73 -26.91 -47.42
C PRO A 354 21.96 -25.81 -46.38
N VAL A 355 21.83 -24.55 -46.83
CA VAL A 355 21.79 -23.35 -45.99
C VAL A 355 20.51 -23.38 -45.15
N ALA A 356 20.63 -23.19 -43.83
CA ALA A 356 19.48 -23.07 -42.94
C ALA A 356 18.67 -21.80 -43.26
N ALA A 357 17.37 -21.95 -43.48
CA ALA A 357 16.46 -20.85 -43.79
C ALA A 357 16.15 -20.00 -42.53
N PRO A 358 15.97 -18.67 -42.66
CA PRO A 358 15.55 -17.80 -41.56
C PRO A 358 14.09 -18.07 -41.14
N PRO A 359 13.70 -17.72 -39.91
CA PRO A 359 12.34 -17.97 -39.41
C PRO A 359 11.28 -17.10 -40.14
N PRO A 360 10.04 -17.61 -40.28
CA PRO A 360 8.98 -16.92 -41.02
C PRO A 360 8.40 -15.72 -40.26
N PRO A 361 7.84 -14.71 -40.96
CA PRO A 361 7.18 -13.57 -40.33
C PRO A 361 5.83 -13.94 -39.73
N LEU A 362 5.50 -13.31 -38.60
CA LEU A 362 4.22 -13.44 -37.89
C LEU A 362 3.05 -13.04 -38.81
N GLN A 363 2.17 -13.99 -39.10
CA GLN A 363 0.94 -13.75 -39.84
C GLN A 363 -0.12 -13.13 -38.91
N GLY A 364 -0.52 -11.89 -39.22
CA GLY A 364 -1.70 -11.28 -38.64
C GLY A 364 -2.98 -11.94 -39.15
N ARG A 365 -3.95 -12.17 -38.25
CA ARG A 365 -5.30 -12.59 -38.64
C ARG A 365 -6.37 -11.84 -37.86
N THR A 366 -6.73 -10.69 -38.40
CA THR A 366 -8.06 -10.09 -38.28
C THR A 366 -9.09 -10.96 -39.02
N GLY A 367 -10.30 -11.08 -38.45
CA GLY A 367 -11.52 -11.32 -39.23
C GLY A 367 -12.29 -12.63 -39.01
N LYS A 368 -13.49 -12.46 -38.43
CA LYS A 368 -14.72 -13.29 -38.54
C LYS A 368 -14.84 -14.55 -37.67
N VAL A 369 -15.26 -14.35 -36.41
CA VAL A 369 -16.27 -15.20 -35.73
C VAL A 369 -17.19 -14.31 -34.90
N LEU A 370 -18.05 -13.56 -35.59
CA LEU A 370 -19.21 -12.88 -35.00
C LEU A 370 -20.41 -13.33 -35.83
N LYS A 371 -21.17 -14.32 -35.35
CA LYS A 371 -22.54 -14.61 -35.85
C LYS A 371 -23.42 -15.59 -35.05
N TRP A 372 -23.01 -16.13 -33.89
CA TRP A 372 -23.92 -17.00 -33.08
C TRP A 372 -24.01 -16.66 -31.59
N ALA A 373 -23.57 -15.48 -31.15
CA ALA A 373 -23.71 -15.06 -29.74
C ALA A 373 -25.04 -14.32 -29.43
N VAL A 374 -25.78 -13.87 -30.45
CA VAL A 374 -26.99 -13.06 -30.26
C VAL A 374 -28.24 -13.92 -29.99
N SER A 375 -28.28 -15.18 -30.45
CA SER A 375 -29.43 -16.07 -30.24
C SER A 375 -29.45 -16.74 -28.85
N ALA A 376 -28.28 -16.94 -28.21
CA ALA A 376 -28.21 -17.51 -26.87
C ALA A 376 -28.59 -16.49 -25.77
N LEU A 377 -28.28 -15.21 -25.97
CA LEU A 377 -28.64 -14.14 -25.04
C LEU A 377 -30.15 -13.83 -25.04
N LEU A 378 -30.85 -14.02 -26.17
CA LEU A 378 -32.30 -13.86 -26.23
C LEU A 378 -33.08 -15.03 -25.59
N ILE A 379 -32.53 -16.24 -25.60
CA ILE A 379 -33.14 -17.40 -24.89
C ILE A 379 -32.88 -17.29 -23.36
N ALA A 380 -31.70 -16.80 -22.95
CA ALA A 380 -31.41 -16.55 -21.54
C ALA A 380 -32.26 -15.41 -20.94
N ALA A 381 -32.53 -14.35 -21.72
CA ALA A 381 -33.39 -13.24 -21.29
C ALA A 381 -34.88 -13.63 -21.17
N LEU A 382 -35.37 -14.57 -21.99
CA LEU A 382 -36.76 -15.06 -21.90
C LEU A 382 -36.96 -16.16 -20.85
N GLY A 383 -35.90 -16.89 -20.45
CA GLY A 383 -35.97 -17.90 -19.39
C GLY A 383 -35.98 -17.34 -17.96
N LEU A 384 -35.44 -16.14 -17.76
CA LEU A 384 -35.37 -15.49 -16.43
C LEU A 384 -36.70 -14.85 -15.99
N GLY A 385 -37.69 -14.75 -16.88
CA GLY A 385 -39.02 -14.19 -16.57
C GLY A 385 -40.01 -15.19 -15.94
N SER A 386 -39.68 -16.47 -15.82
CA SER A 386 -40.63 -17.53 -15.38
C SER A 386 -40.31 -18.20 -14.04
N TRP A 387 -39.34 -17.72 -13.25
CA TRP A 387 -39.06 -18.28 -11.91
C TRP A 387 -39.47 -17.37 -10.74
N GLN A 388 -39.80 -16.09 -11.00
CA GLN A 388 -40.23 -15.16 -9.95
C GLN A 388 -41.70 -15.31 -9.53
N LEU A 389 -42.47 -16.23 -10.14
CA LEU A 389 -43.86 -16.52 -9.76
C LEU A 389 -44.08 -17.87 -9.07
N ALA A 390 -43.04 -18.69 -8.90
CA ALA A 390 -43.19 -20.02 -8.31
C ALA A 390 -43.03 -20.04 -6.78
N ASP A 391 -42.23 -19.13 -6.20
CA ASP A 391 -41.92 -19.16 -4.76
C ASP A 391 -42.93 -18.36 -3.90
N THR A 392 -43.66 -17.43 -4.51
CA THR A 392 -44.65 -16.58 -3.81
C THR A 392 -46.04 -17.20 -3.72
N LEU A 393 -46.26 -18.36 -4.34
CA LEU A 393 -47.51 -19.14 -4.25
C LEU A 393 -47.37 -20.45 -3.44
N LEU A 394 -46.14 -20.85 -3.06
CA LEU A 394 -45.90 -22.06 -2.28
C LEU A 394 -45.88 -21.84 -0.75
N ASP A 395 -45.82 -20.59 -0.29
CA ASP A 395 -45.81 -20.23 1.15
C ASP A 395 -47.17 -19.73 1.69
N ARG A 396 -48.26 -19.90 0.94
CA ARG A 396 -49.62 -19.56 1.41
C ARG A 396 -50.56 -20.75 1.63
N GLY A 397 -50.04 -21.97 1.62
CA GLY A 397 -50.85 -23.17 1.66
C GLY A 397 -50.26 -24.28 2.51
N LYS A 398 -50.07 -24.06 3.81
CA LYS A 398 -49.92 -25.17 4.75
C LYS A 398 -50.30 -24.80 6.18
N ASP A 399 -51.61 -24.66 6.38
CA ASP A 399 -52.23 -25.02 7.66
C ASP A 399 -53.36 -26.02 7.40
N SER A 400 -53.41 -27.03 8.26
CA SER A 400 -54.46 -28.04 8.47
C SER A 400 -54.56 -29.26 7.54
N GLY A 401 -54.12 -30.41 8.08
CA GLY A 401 -54.95 -31.60 8.28
C GLY A 401 -55.13 -32.59 7.11
N GLY A 402 -54.75 -33.86 7.33
CA GLY A 402 -55.30 -34.98 6.57
C GLY A 402 -54.39 -36.21 6.40
N THR A 403 -54.69 -37.25 7.16
CA THR A 403 -54.29 -38.66 7.03
C THR A 403 -54.48 -39.25 5.62
N GLY A 404 -53.62 -40.20 5.20
CA GLY A 404 -54.00 -41.22 4.20
C GLY A 404 -52.89 -41.80 3.30
N THR A 405 -52.43 -43.00 3.66
CA THR A 405 -52.13 -44.20 2.81
C THR A 405 -51.30 -44.16 1.51
N ASN A 406 -50.36 -45.11 1.47
CA ASN A 406 -49.66 -45.76 0.35
C ASN A 406 -50.28 -45.68 -1.06
N GLN A 407 -49.43 -45.42 -2.06
CA GLN A 407 -49.45 -46.19 -3.31
C GLN A 407 -48.12 -46.11 -4.06
N THR A 408 -47.62 -47.29 -4.43
CA THR A 408 -46.54 -47.57 -5.36
C THR A 408 -46.90 -47.15 -6.78
N ASN A 409 -45.94 -46.59 -7.54
CA ASN A 409 -45.91 -46.85 -8.97
C ASN A 409 -44.51 -46.80 -9.59
N ASN A 410 -44.35 -47.71 -10.54
CA ASN A 410 -43.14 -48.19 -11.16
C ASN A 410 -42.68 -47.29 -12.32
N GLY A 411 -41.36 -47.15 -12.47
CA GLY A 411 -40.66 -47.06 -13.75
C GLY A 411 -40.85 -45.83 -14.65
N ASN A 412 -39.82 -44.98 -14.73
CA ASN A 412 -39.15 -44.77 -16.01
C ASN A 412 -37.74 -44.18 -15.82
N ASN A 413 -36.74 -44.99 -16.17
CA ASN A 413 -35.36 -44.56 -16.32
C ASN A 413 -35.26 -43.56 -17.48
N ASN A 414 -34.95 -42.31 -17.15
CA ASN A 414 -34.18 -41.44 -18.03
C ASN A 414 -33.03 -40.90 -17.21
N GLY A 415 -31.81 -41.20 -17.64
CA GLY A 415 -30.57 -40.79 -16.98
C GLY A 415 -30.39 -39.28 -16.98
N THR A 416 -31.04 -38.61 -16.05
CA THR A 416 -30.59 -37.32 -15.52
C THR A 416 -29.55 -37.62 -14.47
N ALA A 417 -28.31 -37.19 -14.71
CA ALA A 417 -27.27 -37.18 -13.69
C ALA A 417 -27.86 -36.58 -12.41
N GLU A 418 -28.03 -37.40 -11.38
CA GLU A 418 -28.45 -36.94 -10.06
C GLU A 418 -27.47 -35.87 -9.61
N GLN A 419 -27.90 -34.60 -9.67
CA GLN A 419 -27.23 -33.55 -8.92
C GLN A 419 -27.44 -33.89 -7.45
N LYS A 420 -26.42 -34.50 -6.84
CA LYS A 420 -26.35 -34.76 -5.41
C LYS A 420 -26.76 -33.49 -4.66
N ALA A 421 -27.84 -33.58 -3.87
CA ALA A 421 -28.37 -32.44 -3.13
C ALA A 421 -27.32 -31.95 -2.13
N LEU A 422 -27.01 -30.66 -2.18
CA LEU A 422 -26.02 -30.02 -1.32
C LEU A 422 -26.40 -30.18 0.15
N GLN A 423 -25.46 -30.63 0.98
CA GLN A 423 -25.69 -30.81 2.41
C GLN A 423 -25.16 -29.61 3.20
N PRO A 424 -25.86 -29.14 4.25
CA PRO A 424 -25.34 -28.09 5.12
C PRO A 424 -24.02 -28.48 5.79
N LEU A 425 -23.06 -27.56 5.82
CA LEU A 425 -21.78 -27.73 6.50
C LEU A 425 -21.79 -26.90 7.81
N PRO A 426 -21.65 -27.53 8.98
CA PRO A 426 -21.68 -26.81 10.25
C PRO A 426 -20.42 -25.95 10.42
N VAL A 427 -20.60 -24.73 10.93
CA VAL A 427 -19.52 -23.87 11.40
C VAL A 427 -19.18 -24.26 12.84
N LYS A 428 -17.90 -24.53 13.11
CA LYS A 428 -17.39 -24.87 14.43
C LYS A 428 -16.94 -23.63 15.21
N ASP A 429 -16.26 -22.72 14.54
CA ASP A 429 -15.68 -21.51 15.12
C ASP A 429 -15.51 -20.45 14.04
N ALA A 430 -15.29 -19.19 14.42
CA ALA A 430 -15.04 -18.11 13.49
C ALA A 430 -14.23 -16.97 14.14
N ALA A 431 -13.44 -16.27 13.33
CA ALA A 431 -12.70 -15.09 13.76
C ALA A 431 -12.78 -13.99 12.71
N GLU A 432 -12.81 -12.73 13.18
CA GLU A 432 -12.80 -11.59 12.28
C GLU A 432 -11.45 -11.50 11.55
N TYR A 433 -11.50 -11.20 10.25
CA TYR A 433 -10.36 -11.05 9.36
C TYR A 433 -10.16 -9.58 9.00
N TYR A 434 -8.98 -9.04 9.31
CA TYR A 434 -8.64 -7.62 9.21
C TYR A 434 -7.15 -7.43 8.83
N PRO A 435 -6.71 -7.85 7.63
CA PRO A 435 -5.31 -7.87 7.22
C PRO A 435 -4.60 -6.50 7.23
N ASP A 436 -5.35 -5.41 7.27
CA ASP A 436 -4.90 -4.03 7.13
C ASP A 436 -5.32 -3.11 8.28
N GLY A 437 -5.51 -3.64 9.50
CA GLY A 437 -5.79 -2.79 10.65
C GLY A 437 -6.18 -3.52 11.92
N LYS A 438 -7.29 -3.08 12.52
CA LYS A 438 -7.87 -3.64 13.74
C LYS A 438 -9.18 -4.36 13.43
N PRO A 439 -9.58 -5.32 14.26
CA PRO A 439 -10.92 -5.89 14.18
C PRO A 439 -11.96 -4.81 14.50
N GLN A 440 -13.16 -4.97 13.96
CA GLN A 440 -14.27 -4.05 14.15
C GLN A 440 -15.10 -4.46 15.35
N HIS A 441 -15.59 -5.69 15.36
CA HIS A 441 -16.45 -6.21 16.42
C HIS A 441 -16.20 -7.72 16.63
N PRO A 442 -14.99 -8.12 17.08
CA PRO A 442 -14.58 -9.52 17.10
C PRO A 442 -15.43 -10.36 18.05
N GLY A 443 -15.99 -9.77 19.11
CA GLY A 443 -16.89 -10.43 20.05
C GLY A 443 -18.28 -10.78 19.48
N ASP A 444 -18.64 -10.22 18.32
CA ASP A 444 -19.95 -10.44 17.69
C ASP A 444 -19.90 -11.50 16.57
N VAL A 445 -18.73 -12.03 16.24
CA VAL A 445 -18.56 -13.00 15.14
C VAL A 445 -19.40 -14.26 15.33
N GLY A 446 -19.55 -14.73 16.57
CA GLY A 446 -20.39 -15.89 16.94
C GLY A 446 -21.87 -15.73 16.53
N LYS A 447 -22.37 -14.49 16.45
CA LYS A 447 -23.75 -14.18 16.07
C LYS A 447 -24.05 -14.44 14.60
N THR A 448 -23.01 -14.66 13.78
CA THR A 448 -23.21 -14.87 12.33
C THR A 448 -23.52 -16.31 11.96
N TYR A 449 -23.55 -17.24 12.92
CA TYR A 449 -23.84 -18.66 12.71
C TYR A 449 -24.52 -19.30 13.92
N ASP A 450 -25.19 -18.51 14.76
CA ASP A 450 -25.96 -18.97 15.93
C ASP A 450 -27.38 -19.45 15.57
N GLY A 451 -27.79 -19.24 14.31
CA GLY A 451 -29.12 -19.59 13.80
C GLY A 451 -30.20 -18.55 14.05
N ASP A 452 -29.86 -17.39 14.62
CA ASP A 452 -30.78 -16.28 14.89
C ASP A 452 -30.46 -15.07 14.01
N SER A 453 -31.25 -14.87 12.95
CA SER A 453 -31.05 -13.74 12.03
C SER A 453 -31.30 -12.35 12.63
N SER A 454 -31.79 -12.26 13.88
CA SER A 454 -31.97 -11.00 14.58
C SER A 454 -30.69 -10.50 15.26
N THR A 455 -29.74 -11.38 15.55
CA THR A 455 -28.39 -11.07 16.01
C THR A 455 -27.46 -10.91 14.81
N TYR A 456 -26.33 -10.21 14.98
CA TYR A 456 -25.41 -9.95 13.87
C TYR A 456 -24.04 -9.48 14.34
N TRP A 457 -23.04 -9.72 13.50
CA TRP A 457 -21.78 -8.98 13.49
C TRP A 457 -21.92 -7.76 12.58
N ARG A 458 -21.32 -6.64 12.95
CA ARG A 458 -21.41 -5.38 12.20
C ARG A 458 -20.04 -4.81 11.85
N THR A 459 -19.98 -4.08 10.76
CA THR A 459 -18.84 -3.23 10.45
C THR A 459 -18.91 -1.92 11.23
N TYR A 460 -17.82 -1.16 11.27
CA TYR A 460 -17.94 0.28 11.52
C TYR A 460 -18.68 0.96 10.36
N SER A 461 -19.17 2.17 10.62
CA SER A 461 -19.70 3.05 9.58
C SER A 461 -18.55 3.83 8.96
N PHE A 462 -18.41 3.70 7.64
CA PHE A 462 -17.42 4.41 6.86
C PHE A 462 -18.07 5.61 6.20
N LYS A 463 -17.39 6.75 6.20
CA LYS A 463 -17.91 7.98 5.59
C LYS A 463 -17.90 7.91 4.06
N ASP A 464 -16.98 7.13 3.49
CA ASP A 464 -16.76 6.98 2.06
C ASP A 464 -16.98 5.52 1.61
N GLY A 465 -17.50 5.35 0.40
CA GLY A 465 -17.87 4.07 -0.18
C GLY A 465 -18.52 4.23 -1.58
N PRO A 466 -19.19 3.20 -2.14
CA PRO A 466 -19.47 1.91 -1.51
C PRO A 466 -18.23 1.03 -1.36
N GLN A 467 -17.21 1.20 -2.22
CA GLN A 467 -15.96 0.44 -2.09
C GLN A 467 -15.11 0.94 -0.92
N LEU A 468 -14.58 -0.01 -0.14
CA LEU A 468 -13.76 0.32 1.04
C LEU A 468 -12.32 0.71 0.65
N ALA A 469 -11.85 0.26 -0.51
CA ALA A 469 -10.55 0.62 -1.02
C ALA A 469 -10.51 2.11 -1.44
N PRO A 470 -9.40 2.83 -1.19
CA PRO A 470 -8.13 2.35 -0.65
C PRO A 470 -8.01 2.39 0.88
N PHE A 471 -9.05 2.85 1.61
CA PHE A 471 -9.00 3.08 3.06
C PHE A 471 -8.92 1.78 3.86
N LYS A 472 -9.66 0.77 3.41
CA LYS A 472 -9.57 -0.60 3.89
C LYS A 472 -9.74 -1.55 2.71
N GLN A 473 -8.86 -2.53 2.54
CA GLN A 473 -8.95 -3.54 1.48
C GLN A 473 -10.24 -4.34 1.55
N GLY A 474 -10.83 -4.41 2.75
CA GLY A 474 -12.11 -5.03 3.03
C GLY A 474 -12.25 -5.39 4.50
N VAL A 475 -13.34 -6.02 4.83
CA VAL A 475 -13.66 -6.50 6.18
C VAL A 475 -14.29 -7.88 6.04
N GLY A 476 -14.02 -8.78 6.98
CA GLY A 476 -14.55 -10.13 6.81
C GLY A 476 -14.42 -11.00 8.03
N ILE A 477 -14.86 -12.25 7.87
CA ILE A 477 -14.84 -13.27 8.90
C ILE A 477 -14.33 -14.56 8.26
N VAL A 478 -13.34 -15.19 8.89
CA VAL A 478 -12.94 -16.57 8.57
C VAL A 478 -13.76 -17.52 9.43
N TYR A 479 -14.36 -18.53 8.80
CA TYR A 479 -15.14 -19.58 9.43
C TYR A 479 -14.38 -20.92 9.40
N ASP A 480 -14.28 -21.61 10.53
CA ASP A 480 -13.76 -22.99 10.66
C ASP A 480 -14.91 -23.99 10.50
N LEU A 481 -14.85 -24.84 9.48
CA LEU A 481 -15.81 -25.94 9.26
C LEU A 481 -15.49 -27.19 10.11
N GLY A 482 -14.51 -27.11 11.00
CA GLY A 482 -14.05 -28.17 11.90
C GLY A 482 -13.16 -29.22 11.26
N SER A 483 -13.29 -29.44 9.94
CA SER A 483 -12.47 -30.33 9.11
C SER A 483 -12.53 -29.88 7.65
N ALA A 484 -11.62 -30.37 6.81
CA ALA A 484 -11.66 -30.07 5.38
C ALA A 484 -12.91 -30.68 4.73
N LYS A 485 -13.71 -29.84 4.08
CA LYS A 485 -14.96 -30.20 3.38
C LYS A 485 -14.97 -29.58 2.00
N ASP A 486 -15.68 -30.21 1.07
CA ASP A 486 -15.94 -29.62 -0.24
C ASP A 486 -16.99 -28.53 -0.08
N VAL A 487 -16.63 -27.27 -0.32
CA VAL A 487 -17.56 -26.14 -0.27
C VAL A 487 -18.05 -25.84 -1.67
N SER A 488 -19.35 -25.98 -1.88
CA SER A 488 -20.02 -25.91 -3.18
C SER A 488 -20.93 -24.68 -3.31
N ALA A 489 -21.51 -24.22 -2.21
CA ALA A 489 -22.35 -23.02 -2.17
C ALA A 489 -22.36 -22.38 -0.77
N ALA A 490 -22.74 -21.10 -0.72
CA ALA A 490 -22.94 -20.38 0.53
C ALA A 490 -24.14 -19.44 0.44
N SER A 491 -24.76 -19.15 1.57
CA SER A 491 -25.77 -18.11 1.73
C SER A 491 -25.37 -17.20 2.89
N ILE A 492 -25.40 -15.89 2.66
CA ILE A 492 -25.04 -14.86 3.63
C ILE A 492 -26.23 -13.93 3.81
N GLY A 493 -26.74 -13.85 5.03
CA GLY A 493 -27.72 -12.85 5.45
C GLY A 493 -27.04 -11.52 5.76
N LEU A 494 -27.63 -10.44 5.27
CA LEU A 494 -27.14 -9.08 5.40
C LEU A 494 -28.23 -8.20 6.01
N ARG A 495 -27.83 -7.21 6.81
CA ARG A 495 -28.81 -6.32 7.46
C ARG A 495 -29.25 -5.16 6.57
N TYR A 496 -28.32 -4.55 5.85
CA TYR A 496 -28.60 -3.31 5.11
C TYR A 496 -28.67 -3.59 3.60
N SER A 497 -29.76 -3.19 2.97
CA SER A 497 -29.93 -3.13 1.51
C SER A 497 -29.57 -1.74 0.99
N GLY A 498 -29.15 -1.61 -0.27
CA GLY A 498 -28.80 -0.31 -0.85
C GLY A 498 -28.15 -0.42 -2.21
N ASN A 499 -27.27 0.52 -2.56
CA ASN A 499 -26.60 0.57 -3.85
C ASN A 499 -25.75 -0.68 -4.14
N GLU A 500 -24.88 -1.11 -3.21
CA GLU A 500 -24.02 -2.28 -3.44
C GLU A 500 -23.46 -2.90 -2.15
N THR A 501 -23.48 -4.22 -2.04
CA THR A 501 -22.59 -5.01 -1.18
C THR A 501 -21.80 -5.99 -2.02
N ALA A 502 -20.49 -5.80 -2.14
CA ALA A 502 -19.60 -6.72 -2.87
C ALA A 502 -18.92 -7.68 -1.90
N ILE A 503 -19.06 -8.98 -2.14
CA ILE A 503 -18.55 -10.05 -1.27
C ILE A 503 -17.80 -11.09 -2.10
N SER A 504 -16.64 -11.50 -1.61
CA SER A 504 -15.83 -12.59 -2.15
C SER A 504 -15.65 -13.69 -1.12
N LEU A 505 -15.67 -14.94 -1.57
CA LEU A 505 -15.34 -16.10 -0.76
C LEU A 505 -13.94 -16.61 -1.10
N TYR A 506 -13.15 -16.92 -0.08
CA TYR A 506 -11.82 -17.52 -0.23
C TYR A 506 -11.68 -18.77 0.63
N ALA A 507 -10.96 -19.76 0.13
CA ALA A 507 -10.43 -20.84 0.94
C ALA A 507 -9.17 -20.34 1.64
N ALA A 508 -9.20 -20.32 2.96
CA ALA A 508 -8.11 -19.87 3.82
C ALA A 508 -7.38 -21.05 4.46
N ASP A 509 -6.15 -20.83 4.91
CA ASP A 509 -5.30 -21.88 5.50
C ASP A 509 -5.46 -22.01 7.02
N SER A 510 -6.00 -20.98 7.68
CA SER A 510 -6.19 -20.95 9.14
C SER A 510 -7.28 -19.96 9.54
N LEU A 511 -7.67 -19.98 10.82
CA LEU A 511 -8.53 -18.98 11.46
C LEU A 511 -7.82 -17.63 11.73
N SER A 512 -6.61 -17.44 11.18
CA SER A 512 -5.82 -16.23 11.40
C SER A 512 -6.49 -14.99 10.81
N SER A 513 -6.48 -13.91 11.58
CA SER A 513 -7.11 -12.65 11.22
C SER A 513 -6.27 -11.73 10.33
N SER A 514 -5.00 -12.09 10.05
CA SER A 514 -4.04 -11.20 9.38
C SER A 514 -3.24 -11.83 8.25
N ALA A 515 -3.54 -13.07 7.85
CA ALA A 515 -2.89 -13.70 6.69
C ALA A 515 -3.15 -12.89 5.41
N SER A 516 -2.25 -12.88 4.44
CA SER A 516 -2.48 -12.13 3.19
C SER A 516 -3.59 -12.76 2.33
N LEU A 517 -4.47 -11.94 1.74
CA LEU A 517 -5.45 -12.41 0.73
C LEU A 517 -4.80 -13.10 -0.47
N SER A 518 -3.56 -12.70 -0.83
CA SER A 518 -2.84 -13.27 -1.97
C SER A 518 -2.41 -14.72 -1.78
N SER A 519 -2.36 -15.22 -0.54
CA SER A 519 -2.10 -16.64 -0.27
C SER A 519 -3.36 -17.49 -0.33
N MET A 520 -4.54 -16.88 -0.33
CA MET A 520 -5.82 -17.59 -0.28
C MET A 520 -6.36 -17.88 -1.68
N LYS A 521 -7.04 -19.02 -1.83
CA LYS A 521 -7.66 -19.39 -3.09
C LYS A 521 -9.07 -18.83 -3.17
N LYS A 522 -9.34 -17.92 -4.10
CA LYS A 522 -10.69 -17.40 -4.34
C LYS A 522 -11.63 -18.53 -4.79
N ILE A 523 -12.77 -18.67 -4.12
CA ILE A 523 -13.83 -19.63 -4.44
C ILE A 523 -14.78 -19.00 -5.46
N THR A 524 -15.33 -17.82 -5.13
CA THR A 524 -16.27 -17.08 -5.98
C THR A 524 -16.46 -15.65 -5.44
N SER A 525 -17.17 -14.80 -6.17
CA SER A 525 -17.57 -13.46 -5.72
C SER A 525 -18.93 -13.08 -6.28
N THR A 526 -19.69 -12.29 -5.53
CA THR A 526 -20.97 -11.74 -5.96
C THR A 526 -21.11 -10.31 -5.46
N SER A 527 -22.04 -9.58 -6.07
CA SER A 527 -22.53 -8.32 -5.54
C SER A 527 -24.04 -8.40 -5.37
N THR A 528 -24.60 -7.69 -4.39
CA THR A 528 -26.04 -7.65 -4.10
C THR A 528 -26.45 -6.26 -3.64
N ASN A 529 -27.68 -5.85 -3.95
CA ASN A 529 -28.31 -4.65 -3.42
C ASN A 529 -29.33 -4.97 -2.31
N GLY A 530 -29.58 -6.25 -2.03
CA GLY A 530 -30.55 -6.72 -1.05
C GLY A 530 -29.93 -7.15 0.28
N THR A 531 -30.74 -7.75 1.13
CA THR A 531 -30.39 -8.25 2.47
C THR A 531 -29.87 -9.69 2.46
N SER A 532 -29.49 -10.23 1.29
CA SER A 532 -28.83 -11.53 1.21
C SER A 532 -27.92 -11.65 -0.01
N ALA A 533 -26.89 -12.47 0.12
CA ALA A 533 -25.98 -12.85 -0.95
C ALA A 533 -25.91 -14.38 -1.03
N ARG A 534 -26.13 -14.94 -2.23
CA ARG A 534 -26.03 -16.38 -2.49
C ARG A 534 -24.88 -16.66 -3.45
N PHE A 535 -24.14 -17.72 -3.15
CA PHE A 535 -22.94 -18.11 -3.85
C PHE A 535 -23.07 -19.53 -4.36
N LYS A 536 -22.59 -19.76 -5.58
CA LYS A 536 -22.38 -21.10 -6.12
C LYS A 536 -20.96 -21.14 -6.68
N ALA A 537 -20.16 -22.11 -6.25
CA ALA A 537 -18.82 -22.31 -6.77
C ALA A 537 -18.91 -23.02 -8.14
N ASP A 538 -18.03 -22.65 -9.07
CA ASP A 538 -17.94 -23.32 -10.38
C ASP A 538 -17.53 -24.80 -10.23
N LYS A 539 -16.71 -25.08 -9.22
CA LYS A 539 -16.32 -26.41 -8.77
C LYS A 539 -16.24 -26.42 -7.25
N PRO A 540 -16.59 -27.54 -6.57
CA PRO A 540 -16.40 -27.65 -5.13
C PRO A 540 -14.94 -27.39 -4.74
N VAL A 541 -14.73 -26.62 -3.67
CA VAL A 541 -13.39 -26.31 -3.15
C VAL A 541 -13.20 -27.01 -1.82
N ASN A 542 -12.28 -27.96 -1.77
CA ASN A 542 -11.92 -28.63 -0.53
C ASN A 542 -11.15 -27.66 0.39
N THR A 543 -11.76 -27.27 1.50
CA THR A 543 -11.13 -26.38 2.49
C THR A 543 -11.73 -26.62 3.88
N ARG A 544 -10.93 -26.35 4.92
CA ARG A 544 -11.41 -26.28 6.31
C ARG A 544 -11.87 -24.87 6.68
N TYR A 545 -11.20 -23.85 6.15
CA TYR A 545 -11.48 -22.46 6.49
C TYR A 545 -12.03 -21.70 5.29
N VAL A 546 -13.10 -20.94 5.51
CA VAL A 546 -13.73 -20.11 4.48
C VAL A 546 -13.76 -18.66 4.95
N LEU A 547 -13.11 -17.78 4.21
CA LEU A 547 -13.21 -16.33 4.42
C LEU A 547 -14.40 -15.78 3.64
N VAL A 548 -15.29 -15.09 4.35
CA VAL A 548 -16.27 -14.15 3.79
C VAL A 548 -15.65 -12.76 3.80
N TRP A 549 -15.39 -12.20 2.63
CA TRP A 549 -14.68 -10.92 2.48
C TRP A 549 -15.55 -9.86 1.81
N ILE A 550 -15.91 -8.81 2.54
CA ILE A 550 -16.71 -7.68 2.06
C ILE A 550 -15.78 -6.55 1.61
N THR A 551 -15.92 -6.11 0.37
CA THR A 551 -15.09 -5.04 -0.23
C THR A 551 -15.89 -3.82 -0.65
N ALA A 552 -17.21 -3.92 -0.71
CA ALA A 552 -18.11 -2.79 -0.87
C ALA A 552 -19.34 -2.95 0.00
N MET A 553 -19.89 -1.85 0.49
CA MET A 553 -21.04 -1.81 1.41
C MET A 553 -22.01 -0.70 1.03
N PRO A 554 -23.29 -0.83 1.38
CA PRO A 554 -24.28 0.15 1.00
C PRO A 554 -24.24 1.36 1.92
N ASP A 555 -24.52 2.53 1.36
CA ASP A 555 -24.82 3.69 2.20
C ASP A 555 -26.14 3.45 2.94
N SER A 556 -26.10 3.58 4.26
CA SER A 556 -27.18 3.16 5.15
C SER A 556 -27.47 4.25 6.18
N PRO A 557 -28.75 4.47 6.54
CA PRO A 557 -29.13 5.43 7.58
C PRO A 557 -28.45 5.17 8.93
N GLY A 558 -28.39 6.22 9.76
CA GLY A 558 -27.97 6.09 11.15
C GLY A 558 -28.85 5.11 11.92
N ASP A 559 -28.26 4.42 12.88
CA ASP A 559 -28.95 3.53 13.81
C ASP A 559 -28.39 3.72 15.23
N GLN A 560 -28.82 2.89 16.18
CA GLN A 560 -28.41 2.98 17.58
C GLN A 560 -26.90 2.74 17.83
N TYR A 561 -26.13 2.33 16.82
CA TYR A 561 -24.70 2.03 16.92
C TYR A 561 -23.80 3.00 16.15
N SER A 562 -24.32 3.66 15.12
CA SER A 562 -23.54 4.59 14.29
C SER A 562 -24.41 5.62 13.59
N GLU A 563 -23.80 6.74 13.23
CA GLU A 563 -24.35 7.67 12.24
C GLU A 563 -24.53 7.00 10.86
N ALA A 564 -25.18 7.73 9.94
CA ALA A 564 -25.34 7.31 8.55
C ALA A 564 -23.97 7.14 7.87
N GLY A 565 -23.90 6.26 6.89
CA GLY A 565 -22.69 5.99 6.12
C GLY A 565 -22.65 4.58 5.55
N TYR A 566 -21.53 4.25 4.93
CA TYR A 566 -21.30 2.95 4.30
C TYR A 566 -21.00 1.90 5.36
N LYS A 567 -21.94 0.99 5.59
CA LYS A 567 -21.83 -0.06 6.60
C LYS A 567 -22.58 -1.31 6.16
N GLN A 568 -22.16 -2.43 6.70
CA GLN A 568 -22.86 -3.69 6.54
C GLN A 568 -22.88 -4.47 7.86
N ALA A 569 -23.79 -5.44 7.96
CA ALA A 569 -23.77 -6.43 9.01
C ALA A 569 -24.09 -7.80 8.43
N ILE A 570 -23.44 -8.83 8.96
CA ILE A 570 -23.69 -10.23 8.63
C ILE A 570 -24.61 -10.78 9.72
N THR A 571 -25.80 -11.24 9.32
CA THR A 571 -26.81 -11.79 10.25
C THR A 571 -26.78 -13.30 10.32
N ASP A 572 -26.40 -13.98 9.23
CA ASP A 572 -26.35 -15.44 9.17
C ASP A 572 -25.41 -15.88 8.04
N VAL A 573 -24.71 -17.00 8.22
CA VAL A 573 -23.86 -17.62 7.21
C VAL A 573 -24.09 -19.12 7.20
N LYS A 574 -24.40 -19.64 6.01
CA LYS A 574 -24.61 -21.07 5.77
C LYS A 574 -23.73 -21.52 4.62
N PHE A 575 -22.91 -22.54 4.87
CA PHE A 575 -22.13 -23.22 3.84
C PHE A 575 -22.79 -24.55 3.47
N SER A 576 -22.62 -24.99 2.23
CA SER A 576 -23.11 -26.28 1.77
C SER A 576 -22.16 -26.93 0.78
N GLY A 577 -22.11 -28.26 0.80
CA GLY A 577 -21.06 -29.07 0.17
C GLY A 577 -21.57 -30.29 -0.56
#